data_AF-A0A969RNV7-F1
#
_entry.id   AF-A0A969RNV7-F1
#
_cell.length_a   1.000
_cell.length_b   1.000
_cell.length_c   1.000
_cell.angle_alpha   90.00
_cell.angle_beta   90.00
_cell.angle_gamma   90.00
#
_symmetry.space_group_name_H-M   'P 1'
#
loop_
_entity.id
_entity.type
_entity.pdbx_description
1 polymer ?
#
loop_
_entity_poly.entity_id
_entity_poly.type
_entity_poly.pdbx_seq_one_letter_code
_entity_poly.pdbx_strand_id
1 'polypeptide(L)'
;MGLLISLTIALTLIGIATGFVWLGLISSIVTLLLSLWVIGVALKPTLIRISHQQWTFTIAFLGAIVASIGLFQIGELSQRMRDWSQQIDWERFGVVGGLLGAVGQILIAILALYVTWEQYVTSKRLTIQQNTITQQQTIDSYCQGISDLMIDQDGYLEDFPMERAIAEGRTAAILSSVDGDGKAKIIRFLSRSGLLTPLLRDQRLGRAILDGAGGYAEDRENGVRVIDLGVILARADLSGADLRWTDLSDINLIRANLSRCDLVKANLARTILCEASFRNADMMGVRLFYGSVTTATPRTPADFPNYKTGAFTGTVIADADFTGVQRLSEEQRYYCCAWGGSNTRKTIPGGCEKIPNRLGR
;
A
#
# COMPACT_ATOMS: atom_id res chain seq x y z
N MET A 1 -35.38 -10.58 -26.52
CA MET A 1 -36.64 -10.60 -25.75
C MET A 1 -37.19 -9.22 -25.41
N GLY A 2 -36.38 -8.25 -24.97
CA GLY A 2 -36.89 -6.89 -24.68
C GLY A 2 -37.63 -6.23 -25.85
N LEU A 3 -37.10 -6.35 -27.07
CA LEU A 3 -37.73 -5.87 -28.31
C LEU A 3 -39.08 -6.55 -28.63
N LEU A 4 -39.25 -7.82 -28.24
CA LEU A 4 -40.49 -8.57 -28.47
C LEU A 4 -41.59 -8.12 -27.50
N ILE A 5 -41.24 -7.88 -26.24
CA ILE A 5 -42.18 -7.37 -25.23
C ILE A 5 -42.61 -5.93 -25.53
N SER A 6 -41.67 -5.07 -25.97
CA SER A 6 -42.03 -3.71 -26.39
C SER A 6 -42.96 -3.70 -27.60
N LEU A 7 -42.79 -4.65 -28.53
CA LEU A 7 -43.65 -4.80 -29.70
C LEU A 7 -45.06 -5.25 -29.31
N THR A 8 -45.19 -6.23 -28.40
CA THR A 8 -46.50 -6.72 -27.95
C THR A 8 -47.23 -5.67 -27.12
N ILE A 9 -46.51 -4.88 -26.31
CA ILE A 9 -47.09 -3.72 -25.60
C ILE A 9 -47.59 -2.67 -26.59
N ALA A 10 -46.82 -2.33 -27.63
CA ALA A 10 -47.28 -1.41 -28.66
C ALA A 10 -48.56 -1.92 -29.37
N LEU A 11 -48.62 -3.22 -29.68
CA LEU A 11 -49.81 -3.88 -30.23
C LEU A 11 -51.01 -3.85 -29.28
N THR A 12 -50.80 -4.01 -27.95
CA THR A 12 -51.88 -3.86 -26.96
C THR A 12 -52.43 -2.43 -26.94
N LEU A 13 -51.56 -1.42 -27.00
CA LEU A 13 -51.95 -0.01 -26.99
C LEU A 13 -52.69 0.38 -28.27
N ILE A 14 -52.25 -0.13 -29.43
CA ILE A 14 -52.92 0.07 -30.72
C ILE A 14 -54.29 -0.63 -30.73
N GLY A 15 -54.38 -1.84 -30.17
CA GLY A 15 -55.66 -2.57 -30.04
C GLY A 15 -56.67 -1.84 -29.17
N ILE A 16 -56.21 -1.22 -28.08
CA ILE A 16 -57.05 -0.39 -27.20
C ILE A 16 -57.47 0.90 -27.91
N ALA A 17 -56.56 1.57 -28.62
CA ALA A 17 -56.84 2.85 -29.28
C ALA A 17 -57.78 2.72 -30.49
N THR A 18 -57.77 1.57 -31.19
CA THR A 18 -58.59 1.32 -32.38
C THR A 18 -59.93 0.64 -32.07
N GLY A 19 -60.18 0.26 -30.82
CA GLY A 19 -61.41 -0.41 -30.39
C GLY A 19 -61.55 -1.88 -30.83
N PHE A 20 -60.50 -2.47 -31.42
CA PHE A 20 -60.50 -3.87 -31.86
C PHE A 20 -60.23 -4.82 -30.68
N VAL A 21 -61.31 -5.25 -30.01
CA VAL A 21 -61.28 -6.07 -28.77
C VAL A 21 -60.45 -7.35 -28.90
N TRP A 22 -60.56 -8.07 -30.02
CA TRP A 22 -59.82 -9.31 -30.24
C TRP A 22 -58.31 -9.12 -30.36
N LEU A 23 -57.88 -8.02 -30.99
CA LEU A 23 -56.46 -7.69 -31.12
C LEU A 23 -55.86 -7.32 -29.75
N GLY A 24 -56.61 -6.57 -28.94
CA GLY A 24 -56.20 -6.20 -27.58
C GLY A 24 -56.12 -7.39 -26.61
N LEU A 25 -57.09 -8.31 -26.65
CA LEU A 25 -57.10 -9.50 -25.78
C LEU A 25 -55.94 -10.45 -26.08
N ILE A 26 -55.72 -10.79 -27.36
CA ILE A 26 -54.66 -11.71 -27.76
C ILE A 26 -53.28 -11.13 -27.42
N SER A 27 -53.07 -9.84 -27.73
CA SER A 27 -51.80 -9.17 -27.42
C SER A 27 -51.57 -9.00 -25.91
N SER A 28 -52.62 -8.81 -25.11
CA SER A 28 -52.52 -8.70 -23.64
C SER A 28 -52.15 -10.04 -23.00
N ILE A 29 -52.77 -11.13 -23.43
CA ILE A 29 -52.45 -12.49 -22.96
C ILE A 29 -51.00 -12.84 -23.30
N VAL A 30 -50.57 -12.56 -24.54
CA VAL A 30 -49.19 -12.82 -24.98
C VAL A 30 -48.19 -11.98 -24.19
N THR A 31 -48.51 -10.71 -23.92
CA THR A 31 -47.65 -9.82 -23.11
C THR A 31 -47.54 -10.30 -21.67
N LEU A 32 -48.66 -10.75 -21.07
CA LEU A 32 -48.70 -11.26 -19.70
C LEU A 32 -47.86 -12.55 -19.56
N LEU A 33 -48.00 -13.49 -20.49
CA LEU A 33 -47.22 -14.73 -20.50
C LEU A 33 -45.71 -14.48 -20.69
N LEU A 34 -45.34 -13.58 -21.60
CA LEU A 34 -43.93 -13.20 -21.81
C LEU A 34 -43.35 -12.49 -20.58
N SER A 35 -44.12 -11.61 -19.94
CA SER A 35 -43.69 -10.91 -18.72
C SER A 35 -43.47 -11.86 -17.55
N LEU A 36 -44.42 -12.77 -17.30
CA LEU A 36 -44.29 -13.82 -16.27
C LEU A 36 -43.10 -14.73 -16.49
N TRP A 37 -42.82 -15.10 -17.75
CA TRP A 37 -41.66 -15.93 -18.09
C TRP A 37 -40.34 -15.21 -17.81
N VAL A 38 -40.22 -13.94 -18.19
CA VAL A 38 -39.02 -13.13 -17.91
C VAL A 38 -38.81 -12.94 -16.42
N ILE A 39 -39.88 -12.64 -15.67
CA ILE A 39 -39.84 -12.52 -14.21
C ILE A 39 -39.36 -13.85 -13.60
N GLY A 40 -39.89 -15.00 -14.04
CA GLY A 40 -39.47 -16.31 -13.55
C GLY A 40 -37.99 -16.63 -13.82
N VAL A 41 -37.46 -16.25 -14.99
CA VAL A 41 -36.03 -16.41 -15.31
C VAL A 41 -35.16 -15.46 -14.49
N ALA A 42 -35.59 -14.22 -14.27
CA ALA A 42 -34.88 -13.24 -13.45
C ALA A 42 -34.88 -13.58 -11.95
N LEU A 43 -35.95 -14.21 -11.46
CA LEU A 43 -36.08 -14.65 -10.07
C LEU A 43 -35.39 -15.99 -9.79
N LYS A 44 -35.13 -16.85 -10.80
CA LYS A 44 -34.39 -18.11 -10.60
C LYS A 44 -33.04 -17.93 -9.89
N PRO A 45 -32.12 -17.04 -10.30
CA PRO A 45 -30.82 -16.91 -9.65
C PRO A 45 -30.89 -16.32 -8.23
N THR A 46 -31.90 -15.48 -7.95
CA THR A 46 -32.13 -14.96 -6.59
C THR A 46 -32.81 -16.01 -5.69
N LEU A 47 -33.76 -16.80 -6.20
CA LEU A 47 -34.36 -17.91 -5.46
C LEU A 47 -33.37 -19.03 -5.13
N ILE A 48 -32.42 -19.32 -6.04
CA ILE A 48 -31.40 -20.37 -5.86
C ILE A 48 -30.32 -19.97 -4.83
N ARG A 49 -30.13 -18.67 -4.57
CA ARG A 49 -29.20 -18.16 -3.54
C ARG A 49 -29.78 -18.14 -2.12
N ILE A 50 -31.08 -18.40 -1.96
CA ILE A 50 -31.74 -18.43 -0.65
C ILE A 50 -31.44 -19.78 0.00
N SER A 51 -30.76 -19.77 1.14
CA SER A 51 -30.45 -20.96 1.94
C SER A 51 -31.73 -21.76 2.28
N HIS A 52 -31.63 -23.10 2.29
CA HIS A 52 -32.73 -24.01 2.64
C HIS A 52 -33.35 -23.68 4.03
N GLN A 53 -32.58 -23.02 4.90
CA GLN A 53 -32.98 -22.57 6.24
C GLN A 53 -33.84 -21.29 6.21
N GLN A 54 -33.64 -20.41 5.22
CA GLN A 54 -34.46 -19.20 5.05
C GLN A 54 -35.83 -19.53 4.45
N TRP A 55 -35.89 -20.51 3.53
CA TRP A 55 -37.15 -21.00 2.96
C TRP A 55 -38.07 -21.69 3.98
N THR A 56 -37.49 -22.48 4.88
CA THR A 56 -38.25 -23.12 5.96
C THR A 56 -38.80 -22.08 6.94
N PHE A 57 -38.03 -21.02 7.24
CA PHE A 57 -38.50 -19.94 8.12
C PHE A 57 -39.67 -19.15 7.51
N THR A 58 -39.61 -18.79 6.22
CA THR A 58 -40.70 -18.04 5.58
C THR A 58 -41.98 -18.86 5.44
N ILE A 59 -41.88 -20.14 5.11
CA ILE A 59 -43.03 -21.05 5.03
C ILE A 59 -43.62 -21.30 6.42
N ALA A 60 -42.79 -21.51 7.45
CA ALA A 60 -43.26 -21.69 8.81
C ALA A 60 -43.95 -20.44 9.36
N PHE A 61 -43.44 -19.25 9.03
CA PHE A 61 -44.03 -17.97 9.44
C PHE A 61 -45.40 -17.72 8.78
N LEU A 62 -45.50 -17.94 7.47
CA LEU A 62 -46.78 -17.87 6.75
C LEU A 62 -47.78 -18.92 7.26
N GLY A 63 -47.31 -20.15 7.52
CA GLY A 63 -48.12 -21.22 8.10
C GLY A 63 -48.63 -20.88 9.50
N ALA A 64 -47.80 -20.27 10.35
CA ALA A 64 -48.20 -19.83 11.69
C ALA A 64 -49.27 -18.72 11.64
N ILE A 65 -49.16 -17.78 10.69
CA ILE A 65 -50.17 -16.73 10.48
C ILE A 65 -51.50 -17.35 10.06
N VAL A 66 -51.48 -18.24 9.06
CA VAL A 66 -52.71 -18.91 8.56
C VAL A 66 -53.33 -19.79 9.66
N ALA A 67 -52.52 -20.54 10.42
CA ALA A 67 -53.00 -21.35 11.53
C ALA A 67 -53.62 -20.51 12.66
N SER A 68 -53.02 -19.35 12.96
CA SER A 68 -53.55 -18.42 13.97
C SER A 68 -54.89 -17.82 13.54
N ILE A 69 -55.01 -17.42 12.26
CA ILE A 69 -56.27 -16.92 11.68
C ILE A 69 -57.33 -18.02 11.66
N GLY A 70 -56.96 -19.25 11.29
CA GLY A 70 -57.86 -20.41 11.29
C GLY A 70 -58.38 -20.76 12.68
N LEU A 71 -57.52 -20.76 13.70
CA LEU A 71 -57.91 -20.94 15.11
C LEU A 71 -58.87 -19.84 15.57
N PHE A 72 -58.67 -18.61 15.10
CA PHE A 72 -59.53 -17.46 15.43
C PHE A 72 -60.93 -17.57 14.82
N GLN A 73 -61.07 -18.21 13.65
CA GLN A 73 -62.36 -18.41 12.97
C GLN A 73 -63.14 -19.64 13.42
N ILE A 74 -62.48 -20.70 13.90
CA ILE A 74 -63.12 -22.02 14.11
C ILE A 74 -63.51 -22.28 15.59
N GLY A 75 -62.98 -21.54 16.57
CA GLY A 75 -63.24 -21.78 17.99
C GLY A 75 -64.32 -20.89 18.63
N GLU A 76 -65.21 -21.48 19.44
CA GLU A 76 -66.07 -20.81 20.44
C GLU A 76 -65.30 -19.92 21.43
N LEU A 77 -63.96 -20.02 21.43
CA LEU A 77 -63.05 -19.12 22.12
C LEU A 77 -63.14 -17.65 21.64
N SER A 78 -63.64 -17.41 20.42
CA SER A 78 -63.77 -16.06 19.83
C SER A 78 -64.85 -15.20 20.48
N GLN A 79 -65.86 -15.81 21.13
CA GLN A 79 -66.89 -15.08 21.89
C GLN A 79 -66.37 -14.76 23.30
N ARG A 80 -65.78 -15.73 23.99
CA ARG A 80 -65.15 -15.53 25.30
C ARG A 80 -63.99 -14.52 25.30
N MET A 81 -63.18 -14.50 24.24
CA MET A 81 -62.13 -13.49 24.08
C MET A 81 -62.68 -12.09 23.80
N ARG A 82 -63.83 -11.96 23.13
CA ARG A 82 -64.49 -10.66 22.91
C ARG A 82 -65.03 -10.07 24.21
N ASP A 83 -65.60 -10.91 25.06
CA ASP A 83 -66.10 -10.47 26.37
C ASP A 83 -64.96 -10.14 27.33
N TRP A 84 -63.87 -10.93 27.31
CA TRP A 84 -62.66 -10.65 28.08
C TRP A 84 -61.94 -9.38 27.61
N SER A 85 -61.97 -9.10 26.29
CA SER A 85 -61.44 -7.86 25.70
C SER A 85 -62.19 -6.61 26.13
N GLN A 86 -63.47 -6.71 26.49
CA GLN A 86 -64.25 -5.57 26.99
C GLN A 86 -64.00 -5.28 28.48
N GLN A 87 -63.44 -6.24 29.24
CA GLN A 87 -63.01 -6.04 30.63
C GLN A 87 -61.58 -5.50 30.74
N ILE A 88 -60.84 -5.43 29.64
CA ILE A 88 -59.49 -4.88 29.61
C ILE A 88 -59.59 -3.35 29.54
N ASP A 89 -59.19 -2.68 30.62
CA ASP A 89 -59.00 -1.22 30.69
C ASP A 89 -57.84 -0.80 29.76
N TRP A 90 -58.18 -0.50 28.50
CA TRP A 90 -57.22 -0.07 27.48
C TRP A 90 -56.43 1.20 27.87
N GLU A 91 -56.97 2.03 28.77
CA GLU A 91 -56.27 3.21 29.31
C GLU A 91 -54.99 2.86 30.10
N ARG A 92 -55.00 1.78 30.90
CA ARG A 92 -53.81 1.36 31.67
C ARG A 92 -52.74 0.73 30.76
N PHE A 93 -53.17 0.04 29.70
CA PHE A 93 -52.27 -0.48 28.68
C PHE A 93 -51.58 0.64 27.87
N GLY A 94 -52.25 1.79 27.67
CA GLY A 94 -51.67 2.95 26.99
C GLY A 94 -50.41 3.51 27.66
N VAL A 95 -50.37 3.54 29.00
CA VAL A 95 -49.19 3.99 29.78
C VAL A 95 -48.00 3.04 29.62
N VAL A 96 -48.25 1.73 29.66
CA VAL A 96 -47.23 0.69 29.43
C VAL A 96 -46.74 0.72 27.98
N GLY A 97 -47.63 0.96 27.03
CA GLY A 97 -47.29 1.15 25.61
C GLY A 97 -46.41 2.37 25.37
N GLY A 98 -46.64 3.48 26.08
CA GLY A 98 -45.78 4.66 26.03
C GLY A 98 -44.36 4.42 26.56
N LEU A 99 -44.23 3.71 27.68
CA LEU A 99 -42.92 3.31 28.23
C LEU A 99 -42.18 2.34 27.30
N LEU A 100 -42.86 1.34 26.75
CA LEU A 100 -42.29 0.42 25.76
C LEU A 100 -41.86 1.16 24.48
N GLY A 101 -42.64 2.15 24.04
CA GLY A 101 -42.30 3.01 22.91
C GLY A 101 -41.05 3.86 23.17
N ALA A 102 -40.94 4.47 24.35
CA ALA A 102 -39.76 5.26 24.75
C ALA A 102 -38.50 4.38 24.84
N VAL A 103 -38.60 3.18 25.42
CA VAL A 103 -37.49 2.21 25.46
C VAL A 103 -37.10 1.78 24.04
N GLY A 104 -38.09 1.55 23.17
CA GLY A 104 -37.86 1.26 21.76
C GLY A 104 -37.13 2.39 21.03
N GLN A 105 -37.53 3.65 21.25
CA GLN A 105 -36.86 4.82 20.67
C GLN A 105 -35.41 4.97 21.17
N ILE A 106 -35.16 4.75 22.46
CA ILE A 106 -33.81 4.76 23.02
C ILE A 106 -32.97 3.65 22.40
N LEU A 107 -33.50 2.43 22.27
CA LEU A 107 -32.83 1.32 21.61
C LEU A 107 -32.51 1.62 20.14
N ILE A 108 -33.44 2.22 19.41
CA ILE A 108 -33.23 2.64 18.02
C ILE A 108 -32.14 3.71 17.94
N ALA A 109 -32.15 4.69 18.84
CA ALA A 109 -31.12 5.72 18.89
C ALA A 109 -29.73 5.14 19.21
N ILE A 110 -29.64 4.20 20.15
CA ILE A 110 -28.40 3.48 20.48
C ILE A 110 -27.92 2.66 19.29
N LEU A 111 -28.82 1.93 18.62
CA LEU A 111 -28.50 1.15 17.42
C LEU A 111 -28.00 2.06 16.30
N ALA A 112 -28.67 3.19 16.07
CA ALA A 112 -28.26 4.18 15.06
C ALA A 112 -26.86 4.74 15.36
N LEU A 113 -26.57 5.06 16.63
CA LEU A 113 -25.25 5.52 17.06
C LEU A 113 -24.16 4.44 16.87
N TYR A 114 -24.48 3.18 17.17
CA TYR A 114 -23.57 2.07 16.95
C TYR A 114 -23.26 1.87 15.46
N VAL A 115 -24.29 1.88 14.61
CA VAL A 115 -24.14 1.73 13.16
C VAL A 115 -23.32 2.89 12.58
N THR A 116 -23.54 4.13 13.00
CA THR A 116 -22.78 5.28 12.51
C THR A 116 -21.31 5.22 12.94
N TRP A 117 -21.04 4.74 14.16
CA TRP A 117 -19.67 4.48 14.63
C TRP A 117 -18.95 3.42 13.78
N GLU A 118 -19.58 2.27 13.56
CA GLU A 118 -19.03 1.20 12.71
C GLU A 118 -18.78 1.67 11.27
N GLN A 119 -19.70 2.46 10.70
CA GLN A 119 -19.52 3.07 9.39
C GLN A 119 -18.32 4.02 9.36
N TYR A 120 -18.16 4.88 10.38
CA TYR A 120 -17.02 5.78 10.47
C TYR A 120 -15.69 5.03 10.56
N VAL A 121 -15.61 4.01 11.42
CA VAL A 121 -14.40 3.17 11.58
C VAL A 121 -14.06 2.47 10.26
N THR A 122 -15.06 1.92 9.58
CA THR A 122 -14.88 1.24 8.28
C THR A 122 -14.39 2.20 7.21
N SER A 123 -14.99 3.40 7.10
CA SER A 123 -14.59 4.43 6.15
C SER A 123 -13.13 4.86 6.34
N LYS A 124 -12.71 5.12 7.59
CA LYS A 124 -11.33 5.48 7.90
C LYS A 124 -10.33 4.38 7.51
N ARG A 125 -10.68 3.11 7.75
CA ARG A 125 -9.84 1.97 7.34
C ARG A 125 -9.72 1.88 5.82
N LEU A 126 -10.82 2.04 5.09
CA LEU A 126 -10.84 2.07 3.63
C LEU A 126 -9.96 3.19 3.07
N THR A 127 -10.01 4.40 3.64
CA THR A 127 -9.15 5.52 3.20
C THR A 127 -7.67 5.22 3.39
N ILE A 128 -7.28 4.66 4.54
CA ILE A 128 -5.88 4.29 4.81
C ILE A 128 -5.42 3.20 3.83
N GLN A 129 -6.23 2.16 3.64
CA GLN A 129 -5.94 1.10 2.68
C GLN A 129 -5.80 1.64 1.26
N GLN A 130 -6.69 2.54 0.85
CA GLN A 130 -6.65 3.16 -0.47
C GLN A 130 -5.36 3.96 -0.68
N ASN A 131 -4.92 4.74 0.30
CA ASN A 131 -3.65 5.47 0.21
C ASN A 131 -2.46 4.52 0.02
N THR A 132 -2.40 3.43 0.78
CA THR A 132 -1.33 2.42 0.63
C THR A 132 -1.37 1.75 -0.74
N ILE A 133 -2.56 1.39 -1.24
CA ILE A 133 -2.73 0.78 -2.56
C ILE A 133 -2.31 1.75 -3.66
N THR A 134 -2.77 3.00 -3.61
CA THR A 134 -2.41 4.03 -4.59
C THR A 134 -0.90 4.27 -4.60
N GLN A 135 -0.26 4.28 -3.44
CA GLN A 135 1.19 4.41 -3.36
C GLN A 135 1.90 3.20 -3.98
N GLN A 136 1.45 1.97 -3.70
CA GLN A 136 2.00 0.76 -4.31
C GLN A 136 1.86 0.79 -5.85
N GLN A 137 0.67 1.12 -6.36
CA GLN A 137 0.45 1.26 -7.80
C GLN A 137 1.34 2.33 -8.44
N THR A 138 1.59 3.43 -7.73
CA THR A 138 2.49 4.49 -8.21
C THR A 138 3.93 4.00 -8.27
N ILE A 139 4.38 3.24 -7.25
CA ILE A 139 5.72 2.64 -7.22
C ILE A 139 5.85 1.58 -8.33
N ASP A 140 4.86 0.72 -8.51
CA ASP A 140 4.88 -0.33 -9.53
C ASP A 140 4.91 0.28 -10.94
N SER A 141 4.09 1.30 -11.18
CA SER A 141 4.09 2.07 -12.43
C SER A 141 5.44 2.75 -12.68
N TYR A 142 6.07 3.30 -11.63
CA TYR A 142 7.42 3.83 -11.73
C TYR A 142 8.45 2.74 -12.06
N CYS A 143 8.45 1.60 -11.36
CA CYS A 143 9.37 0.50 -11.60
C CYS A 143 9.24 -0.05 -13.03
N GLN A 144 8.00 -0.20 -13.51
CA GLN A 144 7.73 -0.59 -14.89
C GLN A 144 8.23 0.47 -15.86
N GLY A 145 7.90 1.75 -15.63
CA GLY A 145 8.32 2.85 -16.49
C GLY A 145 9.84 3.10 -16.53
N ILE A 146 10.58 2.72 -15.48
CA ILE A 146 12.06 2.69 -15.50
C ILE A 146 12.57 1.46 -16.26
N SER A 147 11.94 0.30 -16.05
CA SER A 147 12.31 -0.93 -16.77
C SER A 147 12.13 -0.75 -18.28
N ASP A 148 10.97 -0.25 -18.73
CA ASP A 148 10.68 0.00 -20.14
C ASP A 148 11.60 1.08 -20.76
N LEU A 149 12.10 2.00 -19.94
CA LEU A 149 12.99 3.07 -20.40
C LEU A 149 14.45 2.60 -20.49
N MET A 150 14.86 1.69 -19.61
CA MET A 150 16.25 1.27 -19.43
C MET A 150 16.53 -0.10 -20.04
N ILE A 151 15.52 -0.85 -20.50
CA ILE A 151 15.66 -2.22 -20.98
C ILE A 151 15.14 -2.32 -22.41
N ASP A 152 15.94 -2.92 -23.29
CA ASP A 152 15.55 -3.17 -24.68
C ASP A 152 14.64 -4.40 -24.85
N GLN A 153 14.24 -4.69 -26.09
CA GLN A 153 13.39 -5.84 -26.42
C GLN A 153 14.03 -7.19 -26.11
N ASP A 154 15.36 -7.23 -26.02
CA ASP A 154 16.16 -8.41 -25.74
C ASP A 154 16.46 -8.58 -24.23
N GLY A 155 16.04 -7.62 -23.40
CA GLY A 155 16.21 -7.66 -21.94
C GLY A 155 17.52 -7.07 -21.43
N TYR A 156 18.28 -6.36 -22.28
CA TYR A 156 19.53 -5.72 -21.93
C TYR A 156 19.35 -4.25 -21.56
N LEU A 157 20.24 -3.76 -20.70
CA LEU A 157 20.24 -2.39 -20.23
C LEU A 157 20.65 -1.43 -21.37
N GLU A 158 19.69 -0.64 -21.85
CA GLU A 158 19.88 0.49 -22.75
C GLU A 158 19.84 1.80 -21.96
N ASP A 159 21.02 2.31 -21.60
CA ASP A 159 21.18 3.40 -20.66
C ASP A 159 21.95 4.57 -21.27
N PHE A 160 21.40 5.18 -22.32
CA PHE A 160 22.00 6.37 -22.94
C PHE A 160 21.82 7.63 -22.08
N PRO A 161 22.61 8.70 -22.30
CA PRO A 161 22.59 9.88 -21.45
C PRO A 161 21.22 10.57 -21.30
N MET A 162 20.37 10.54 -22.33
CA MET A 162 19.04 11.19 -22.30
C MET A 162 18.07 10.40 -21.40
N GLU A 163 18.02 9.10 -21.57
CA GLU A 163 17.17 8.17 -20.85
C GLU A 163 17.56 8.15 -19.37
N ARG A 164 18.86 8.26 -19.06
CA ARG A 164 19.33 8.46 -17.68
C ARG A 164 18.82 9.76 -17.08
N ALA A 165 18.90 10.88 -17.80
CA ALA A 165 18.37 12.15 -17.31
C ALA A 165 16.85 12.09 -17.08
N ILE A 166 16.11 11.40 -17.95
CA ILE A 166 14.68 11.15 -17.79
C ILE A 166 14.42 10.25 -16.56
N ALA A 167 15.20 9.18 -16.39
CA ALA A 167 15.12 8.28 -15.25
C ALA A 167 15.41 9.00 -13.94
N GLU A 168 16.44 9.84 -13.89
CA GLU A 168 16.79 10.69 -12.74
C GLU A 168 15.64 11.65 -12.39
N GLY A 169 15.08 12.34 -13.40
CA GLY A 169 13.95 13.23 -13.21
C GLY A 169 12.70 12.51 -12.67
N ARG A 170 12.36 11.34 -13.24
CA ARG A 170 11.27 10.49 -12.74
C ARG A 170 11.51 10.01 -11.32
N THR A 171 12.75 9.59 -11.03
CA THR A 171 13.17 9.10 -9.71
C THR A 171 13.06 10.20 -8.66
N ALA A 172 13.51 11.42 -8.97
CA ALA A 172 13.36 12.57 -8.09
C ALA A 172 11.88 12.88 -7.80
N ALA A 173 11.03 12.87 -8.84
CA ALA A 173 9.61 13.14 -8.71
C ALA A 173 8.92 12.10 -7.81
N ILE A 174 9.16 10.80 -8.03
CA ILE A 174 8.53 9.75 -7.22
C ILE A 174 9.04 9.79 -5.78
N LEU A 175 10.35 9.94 -5.55
CA LEU A 175 10.92 9.98 -4.21
C LEU A 175 10.40 11.19 -3.41
N SER A 176 10.01 12.28 -4.06
CA SER A 176 9.39 13.43 -3.39
C SER A 176 7.94 13.20 -2.95
N SER A 177 7.23 12.27 -3.58
CA SER A 177 5.79 12.03 -3.39
C SER A 177 5.45 10.81 -2.52
N VAL A 178 6.45 9.99 -2.17
CA VAL A 178 6.27 8.79 -1.35
C VAL A 178 6.82 8.95 0.06
N ASP A 179 6.28 8.17 1.00
CA ASP A 179 6.76 8.09 2.38
C ASP A 179 8.10 7.32 2.49
N GLY A 180 8.64 7.22 3.71
CA GLY A 180 9.94 6.57 3.95
C GLY A 180 10.00 5.10 3.51
N ASP A 181 8.91 4.34 3.68
CA ASP A 181 8.83 2.94 3.23
C ASP A 181 8.80 2.85 1.70
N GLY A 182 8.04 3.73 1.05
CA GLY A 182 8.04 3.85 -0.41
C GLY A 182 9.42 4.20 -0.98
N LYS A 183 10.13 5.17 -0.38
CA LYS A 183 11.51 5.51 -0.77
C LYS A 183 12.43 4.30 -0.65
N ALA A 184 12.31 3.54 0.43
CA ALA A 184 13.12 2.35 0.66
C ALA A 184 12.90 1.27 -0.40
N LYS A 185 11.64 1.03 -0.79
CA LYS A 185 11.30 0.09 -1.88
C LYS A 185 11.91 0.51 -3.21
N ILE A 186 11.81 1.79 -3.54
CA ILE A 186 12.40 2.35 -4.77
C ILE A 186 13.92 2.20 -4.74
N ILE A 187 14.58 2.63 -3.67
CA ILE A 187 16.04 2.53 -3.51
C ILE A 187 16.49 1.06 -3.64
N ARG A 188 15.77 0.12 -3.03
CA ARG A 188 16.06 -1.31 -3.14
C ARG A 188 15.89 -1.85 -4.54
N PHE A 189 14.83 -1.46 -5.23
CA PHE A 189 14.62 -1.82 -6.63
C PHE A 189 15.78 -1.31 -7.48
N LEU A 190 16.10 -0.01 -7.40
CA LEU A 190 17.17 0.61 -8.16
C LEU A 190 18.54 -0.03 -7.88
N SER A 191 18.83 -0.34 -6.62
CA SER A 191 20.08 -1.02 -6.26
C SER A 191 20.15 -2.45 -6.79
N ARG A 192 19.09 -3.25 -6.64
CA ARG A 192 19.08 -4.67 -7.07
C ARG A 192 19.11 -4.83 -8.58
N SER A 193 18.53 -3.87 -9.29
CA SER A 193 18.59 -3.81 -10.75
C SER A 193 19.92 -3.25 -11.27
N GLY A 194 20.89 -2.95 -10.39
CA GLY A 194 22.20 -2.40 -10.77
C GLY A 194 22.18 -0.94 -11.22
N LEU A 195 21.05 -0.25 -11.08
CA LEU A 195 20.86 1.12 -11.58
C LEU A 195 21.58 2.18 -10.72
N LEU A 196 21.82 1.88 -9.44
CA LEU A 196 22.62 2.73 -8.55
C LEU A 196 24.11 2.41 -8.57
N THR A 197 24.49 1.24 -9.07
CA THR A 197 25.86 0.77 -9.10
C THR A 197 26.58 1.35 -10.32
N PRO A 198 27.85 1.79 -10.19
CA PRO A 198 28.61 2.22 -11.36
C PRO A 198 28.97 0.99 -12.23
N LEU A 199 28.46 0.98 -13.46
CA LEU A 199 28.65 -0.12 -14.40
C LEU A 199 29.78 0.18 -15.39
N LEU A 200 30.52 -0.87 -15.77
CA LEU A 200 31.50 -0.84 -16.83
C LEU A 200 30.78 -0.61 -18.17
N ARG A 201 31.34 0.26 -19.01
CA ARG A 201 30.74 0.61 -20.29
C ARG A 201 31.71 0.49 -21.44
N ASP A 202 31.15 0.22 -22.61
CA ASP A 202 31.86 0.38 -23.88
C ASP A 202 32.12 1.88 -24.12
N GLN A 203 33.38 2.25 -24.34
CA GLN A 203 33.78 3.65 -24.55
C GLN A 203 33.22 4.27 -25.85
N ARG A 204 32.80 3.46 -26.82
CA ARG A 204 32.25 3.90 -28.11
C ARG A 204 30.73 3.91 -28.12
N LEU A 205 30.12 2.83 -27.63
CA LEU A 205 28.67 2.64 -27.67
C LEU A 205 27.97 3.15 -26.41
N GLY A 206 28.71 3.35 -25.32
CA GLY A 206 28.18 3.74 -24.02
C GLY A 206 27.39 2.63 -23.32
N ARG A 207 27.15 1.47 -23.96
CA ARG A 207 26.34 0.39 -23.38
C ARG A 207 27.05 -0.28 -22.20
N ALA A 208 26.27 -0.71 -21.22
CA ALA A 208 26.78 -1.52 -20.11
C ALA A 208 27.35 -2.85 -20.61
N ILE A 209 28.48 -3.26 -20.06
CA ILE A 209 29.17 -4.51 -20.42
C ILE A 209 28.72 -5.62 -19.46
N LEU A 210 28.60 -6.85 -19.97
CA LEU A 210 28.26 -8.02 -19.17
C LEU A 210 29.50 -8.59 -18.48
N ASP A 211 29.31 -9.14 -17.28
CA ASP A 211 30.37 -9.77 -16.47
C ASP A 211 30.71 -11.21 -16.90
N GLY A 212 29.98 -11.75 -17.88
CA GLY A 212 30.11 -13.14 -18.35
C GLY A 212 29.36 -14.18 -17.51
N ALA A 213 28.77 -13.79 -16.38
CA ALA A 213 27.90 -14.61 -15.53
C ALA A 213 26.40 -14.29 -15.71
N GLY A 214 26.07 -13.41 -16.67
CA GLY A 214 24.71 -12.94 -16.93
C GLY A 214 24.33 -11.68 -16.16
N GLY A 215 25.26 -11.07 -15.43
CA GLY A 215 25.11 -9.76 -14.81
C GLY A 215 25.83 -8.66 -15.57
N TYR A 216 25.73 -7.43 -15.07
CA TYR A 216 26.50 -6.31 -15.58
C TYR A 216 27.84 -6.23 -14.84
N ALA A 217 28.92 -6.04 -15.60
CA ALA A 217 30.24 -5.81 -15.05
C ALA A 217 30.24 -4.49 -14.29
N GLU A 218 30.58 -4.54 -13.00
CA GLU A 218 30.73 -3.34 -12.18
C GLU A 218 32.11 -2.71 -12.43
N ASP A 219 32.15 -1.39 -12.61
CA ASP A 219 33.38 -0.61 -12.61
C ASP A 219 33.24 0.55 -11.64
N ARG A 220 33.81 0.42 -10.45
CA ARG A 220 33.74 1.48 -9.44
C ARG A 220 34.72 2.63 -9.69
N GLU A 221 35.73 2.42 -10.52
CA GLU A 221 36.80 3.39 -10.77
C GLU A 221 36.41 4.35 -11.90
N ASN A 222 35.94 3.81 -13.02
CA ASN A 222 35.56 4.61 -14.19
C ASN A 222 34.11 4.40 -14.65
N GLY A 223 33.37 3.50 -13.99
CA GLY A 223 31.98 3.25 -14.36
C GLY A 223 31.07 4.42 -14.01
N VAL A 224 29.96 4.48 -14.73
CA VAL A 224 28.97 5.55 -14.59
C VAL A 224 27.69 4.93 -14.06
N ARG A 225 27.07 5.59 -13.08
CA ARG A 225 25.77 5.17 -12.55
C ARG A 225 24.68 5.43 -13.58
N VAL A 226 23.71 4.53 -13.60
CA VAL A 226 22.53 4.69 -14.46
C VAL A 226 21.65 5.81 -13.91
N ILE A 227 21.45 5.81 -12.59
CA ILE A 227 20.69 6.86 -11.88
C ILE A 227 21.57 7.42 -10.77
N ASP A 228 21.89 8.71 -10.86
CA ASP A 228 22.49 9.43 -9.75
C ASP A 228 21.40 10.03 -8.85
N LEU A 229 21.38 9.60 -7.59
CA LEU A 229 20.46 10.13 -6.58
C LEU A 229 20.93 11.47 -6.00
N GLY A 230 22.17 11.89 -6.26
CA GLY A 230 22.71 13.20 -5.92
C GLY A 230 22.33 13.66 -4.53
N VAL A 231 21.62 14.80 -4.46
CA VAL A 231 21.09 15.43 -3.24
C VAL A 231 19.63 15.09 -2.92
N ILE A 232 18.98 14.23 -3.71
CA ILE A 232 17.55 13.93 -3.59
C ILE A 232 17.20 13.36 -2.21
N LEU A 233 18.13 12.63 -1.59
CA LEU A 233 17.95 12.02 -0.28
C LEU A 233 18.48 12.87 0.89
N ALA A 234 18.96 14.09 0.64
CA ALA A 234 19.33 15.00 1.72
C ALA A 234 18.09 15.34 2.56
N ARG A 235 18.20 15.23 3.88
CA ARG A 235 17.10 15.41 4.85
C ARG A 235 15.92 14.44 4.66
N ALA A 236 16.09 13.36 3.91
CA ALA A 236 15.03 12.37 3.74
C ALA A 236 14.74 11.64 5.05
N ASP A 237 13.46 11.42 5.33
CA ASP A 237 13.03 10.48 6.36
C ASP A 237 12.97 9.06 5.79
N LEU A 238 13.87 8.21 6.27
CA LEU A 238 14.00 6.79 5.97
C LEU A 238 13.94 5.98 7.28
N SER A 239 13.30 6.54 8.32
CA SER A 239 13.23 5.86 9.61
C SER A 239 12.40 4.59 9.54
N GLY A 240 12.91 3.52 10.19
CA GLY A 240 12.30 2.19 10.14
C GLY A 240 12.33 1.49 8.79
N ALA A 241 12.98 2.08 7.77
CA ALA A 241 13.05 1.49 6.44
C ALA A 241 13.87 0.19 6.40
N ASP A 242 13.50 -0.73 5.50
CA ASP A 242 14.36 -1.85 5.11
C ASP A 242 15.27 -1.40 3.96
N LEU A 243 16.57 -1.23 4.22
CA LEU A 243 17.60 -0.86 3.23
C LEU A 243 18.68 -1.95 3.13
N ARG A 244 18.34 -3.19 3.49
CA ARG A 244 19.29 -4.31 3.42
C ARG A 244 19.80 -4.54 2.00
N TRP A 245 21.10 -4.82 1.89
CA TRP A 245 21.78 -5.13 0.64
C TRP A 245 21.67 -4.04 -0.43
N THR A 246 21.40 -2.79 -0.02
CA THR A 246 21.32 -1.67 -0.96
C THR A 246 22.68 -1.06 -1.21
N ASP A 247 22.94 -0.66 -2.46
CA ASP A 247 24.04 0.21 -2.82
C ASP A 247 23.61 1.67 -2.69
N LEU A 248 24.10 2.30 -1.63
CA LEU A 248 23.93 3.71 -1.31
C LEU A 248 25.24 4.49 -1.45
N SER A 249 26.27 3.90 -2.07
CA SER A 249 27.58 4.53 -2.20
C SER A 249 27.49 5.85 -2.97
N ASP A 250 28.39 6.79 -2.70
CA ASP A 250 28.45 8.14 -3.31
C ASP A 250 27.17 9.01 -3.18
N ILE A 251 26.14 8.58 -2.47
CA ILE A 251 24.90 9.36 -2.30
C ILE A 251 25.10 10.46 -1.23
N ASN A 252 24.39 11.57 -1.39
CA ASN A 252 24.27 12.57 -0.34
C ASN A 252 23.05 12.30 0.56
N LEU A 253 23.33 11.94 1.81
CA LEU A 253 22.37 11.67 2.88
C LEU A 253 22.57 12.65 4.06
N ILE A 254 23.03 13.88 3.78
CA ILE A 254 23.18 14.92 4.80
C ILE A 254 21.85 15.11 5.54
N ARG A 255 21.89 15.06 6.87
CA ARG A 255 20.72 15.20 7.76
C ARG A 255 19.59 14.19 7.52
N ALA A 256 19.86 13.09 6.81
CA ALA A 256 18.86 12.06 6.61
C ALA A 256 18.56 11.34 7.94
N ASN A 257 17.30 10.96 8.13
CA ASN A 257 16.86 10.18 9.28
C ASN A 257 16.86 8.69 8.90
N LEU A 258 17.89 7.95 9.33
CA LEU A 258 18.05 6.50 9.18
C LEU A 258 17.78 5.77 10.52
N SER A 259 17.03 6.39 11.43
CA SER A 259 16.75 5.82 12.75
C SER A 259 15.94 4.53 12.62
N ARG A 260 16.30 3.47 13.34
CA ARG A 260 15.66 2.14 13.32
C ARG A 260 15.68 1.47 11.94
N CYS A 261 16.52 1.96 11.03
CA CYS A 261 16.63 1.42 9.68
C CYS A 261 17.44 0.11 9.71
N ASP A 262 17.03 -0.85 8.89
CA ASP A 262 17.77 -2.09 8.68
C ASP A 262 18.75 -1.91 7.51
N LEU A 263 20.03 -1.70 7.82
CA LEU A 263 21.09 -1.46 6.84
C LEU A 263 21.95 -2.72 6.64
N VAL A 264 21.47 -3.92 6.99
CA VAL A 264 22.31 -5.14 6.90
C VAL A 264 22.93 -5.27 5.52
N LYS A 265 24.26 -5.29 5.48
CA LYS A 265 25.09 -5.39 4.29
C LYS A 265 24.83 -4.32 3.22
N ALA A 266 24.29 -3.16 3.61
CA ALA A 266 24.22 -2.00 2.74
C ALA A 266 25.63 -1.44 2.47
N ASN A 267 25.84 -0.92 1.26
CA ASN A 267 27.06 -0.24 0.88
C ASN A 267 26.86 1.28 1.04
N LEU A 268 27.47 1.88 2.06
CA LEU A 268 27.49 3.32 2.28
C LEU A 268 28.85 3.92 1.92
N ALA A 269 29.77 3.19 1.27
CA ALA A 269 31.08 3.73 0.95
C ALA A 269 30.98 5.06 0.17
N ARG A 270 31.82 6.05 0.53
CA ARG A 270 31.81 7.39 -0.08
C ARG A 270 30.52 8.22 0.08
N THR A 271 29.51 7.72 0.79
CA THR A 271 28.28 8.47 1.10
C THR A 271 28.57 9.65 2.04
N ILE A 272 27.85 10.75 1.85
CA ILE A 272 27.92 11.92 2.74
C ILE A 272 26.81 11.82 3.79
N LEU A 273 27.20 11.60 5.04
CA LEU A 273 26.31 11.34 6.18
C LEU A 273 26.40 12.43 7.25
N CYS A 274 26.78 13.65 6.87
CA CYS A 274 26.91 14.75 7.83
C CYS A 274 25.58 15.00 8.54
N GLU A 275 25.59 15.01 9.87
CA GLU A 275 24.42 15.19 10.74
C GLU A 275 23.29 14.16 10.52
N ALA A 276 23.57 13.00 9.91
CA ALA A 276 22.57 11.94 9.73
C ALA A 276 22.27 11.22 11.06
N SER A 277 21.06 10.72 11.24
CA SER A 277 20.68 9.95 12.44
C SER A 277 20.62 8.46 12.14
N PHE A 278 21.44 7.67 12.83
CA PHE A 278 21.43 6.20 12.82
C PHE A 278 20.83 5.60 14.10
N ARG A 279 20.02 6.36 14.85
CA ARG A 279 19.48 5.93 16.14
C ARG A 279 18.82 4.56 16.08
N ASN A 280 19.32 3.59 16.86
CA ASN A 280 18.81 2.22 16.87
C ASN A 280 18.82 1.51 15.50
N ALA A 281 19.64 1.96 14.55
CA ALA A 281 19.79 1.31 13.24
C ALA A 281 20.63 0.03 13.36
N ASP A 282 20.43 -0.87 12.42
CA ASP A 282 21.17 -2.12 12.35
C ASP A 282 22.28 -2.04 11.31
N MET A 283 23.54 -2.08 11.77
CA MET A 283 24.71 -1.86 10.92
C MET A 283 25.48 -3.15 10.56
N MET A 284 24.87 -4.32 10.74
CA MET A 284 25.54 -5.60 10.50
C MET A 284 26.07 -5.69 9.07
N GLY A 285 27.40 -5.71 8.93
CA GLY A 285 28.08 -5.84 7.64
C GLY A 285 27.94 -4.63 6.71
N VAL A 286 27.48 -3.48 7.20
CA VAL A 286 27.48 -2.22 6.45
C VAL A 286 28.90 -1.89 5.96
N ARG A 287 29.05 -1.60 4.67
CA ARG A 287 30.33 -1.17 4.12
C ARG A 287 30.44 0.35 4.20
N LEU A 288 31.33 0.87 5.05
CA LEU A 288 31.60 2.30 5.19
C LEU A 288 32.78 2.78 4.36
N PHE A 289 33.67 1.87 3.95
CA PHE A 289 34.88 2.13 3.17
C PHE A 289 35.28 0.83 2.44
N TYR A 290 36.16 0.95 1.45
CA TYR A 290 36.84 -0.18 0.82
C TYR A 290 38.26 -0.32 1.38
N GLY A 291 38.91 -1.46 1.16
CA GLY A 291 40.27 -1.71 1.63
C GLY A 291 40.38 -1.87 3.14
N SER A 292 41.57 -1.57 3.69
CA SER A 292 41.85 -1.70 5.12
C SER A 292 41.46 -0.46 5.90
N VAL A 293 40.98 -0.66 7.13
CA VAL A 293 40.62 0.43 8.07
C VAL A 293 41.80 1.37 8.38
N THR A 294 43.04 0.90 8.26
CA THR A 294 44.25 1.69 8.55
C THR A 294 44.50 2.77 7.52
N THR A 295 44.22 2.47 6.26
CA THR A 295 44.45 3.29 5.06
C THR A 295 43.18 3.96 4.56
N ALA A 296 42.01 3.53 5.01
CA ALA A 296 40.74 4.13 4.66
C ALA A 296 40.66 5.60 5.10
N THR A 297 40.37 6.47 4.14
CA THR A 297 40.11 7.89 4.35
C THR A 297 38.76 8.29 3.75
N PRO A 298 38.08 9.29 4.33
CA PRO A 298 36.81 9.78 3.80
C PRO A 298 36.99 10.32 2.37
N ARG A 299 35.91 10.24 1.58
CA ARG A 299 35.85 10.88 0.27
C ARG A 299 36.16 12.38 0.39
N THR A 300 37.02 12.85 -0.50
CA THR A 300 37.27 14.26 -0.77
C THR A 300 36.88 14.57 -2.22
N PRO A 301 36.44 15.81 -2.55
CA PRO A 301 36.10 16.17 -3.93
C PRO A 301 37.28 16.13 -4.90
N ALA A 302 38.50 16.34 -4.41
CA ALA A 302 39.69 16.49 -5.22
C ALA A 302 40.41 15.18 -5.54
N ASP A 303 40.17 14.12 -4.78
CA ASP A 303 40.96 12.89 -4.85
C ASP A 303 40.16 11.71 -5.45
N PHE A 304 40.85 10.90 -6.24
CA PHE A 304 40.29 9.70 -6.83
C PHE A 304 40.24 8.54 -5.81
N PRO A 305 39.15 7.76 -5.77
CA PRO A 305 39.04 6.62 -4.87
C PRO A 305 40.03 5.51 -5.25
N ASN A 306 40.77 5.01 -4.26
CA ASN A 306 41.58 3.81 -4.43
C ASN A 306 40.91 2.63 -3.72
N TYR A 307 40.20 1.79 -4.48
CA TYR A 307 39.48 0.64 -3.95
C TYR A 307 40.38 -0.50 -3.43
N LYS A 308 41.67 -0.52 -3.80
CA LYS A 308 42.63 -1.51 -3.31
C LYS A 308 43.14 -1.15 -1.91
N THR A 309 43.53 0.11 -1.71
CA THR A 309 44.06 0.58 -0.43
C THR A 309 42.97 1.08 0.50
N GLY A 310 41.85 1.57 -0.03
CA GLY A 310 40.77 2.19 0.74
C GLY A 310 40.86 3.71 0.83
N ALA A 311 41.94 4.32 0.35
CA ALA A 311 42.09 5.77 0.36
C ALA A 311 40.97 6.44 -0.44
N PHE A 312 40.36 7.46 0.14
CA PHE A 312 39.26 8.26 -0.39
C PHE A 312 37.99 7.46 -0.72
N THR A 313 37.86 6.25 -0.19
CA THR A 313 36.67 5.40 -0.41
C THR A 313 35.72 5.41 0.77
N GLY A 314 36.09 6.06 1.86
CA GLY A 314 35.32 6.07 3.08
C GLY A 314 34.17 7.07 3.08
N THR A 315 33.17 6.78 3.90
CA THR A 315 32.05 7.66 4.23
C THR A 315 32.51 8.95 4.90
N VAL A 316 31.79 10.04 4.63
CA VAL A 316 31.96 11.30 5.36
C VAL A 316 30.96 11.33 6.51
N ILE A 317 31.44 11.17 7.75
CA ILE A 317 30.59 11.04 8.95
C ILE A 317 30.87 12.21 9.91
N ALA A 318 30.52 13.43 9.50
CA ALA A 318 30.61 14.59 10.39
C ALA A 318 29.35 14.68 11.28
N ASP A 319 29.50 14.50 12.58
CA ASP A 319 28.45 14.69 13.60
C ASP A 319 27.15 13.86 13.45
N ALA A 320 27.24 12.67 12.84
CA ALA A 320 26.11 11.74 12.79
C ALA A 320 25.81 11.12 14.18
N ASP A 321 24.54 10.80 14.45
CA ASP A 321 24.09 10.21 15.72
C ASP A 321 24.04 8.68 15.63
N PHE A 322 24.89 7.99 16.38
CA PHE A 322 24.95 6.51 16.45
C PHE A 322 24.27 5.93 17.69
N THR A 323 23.47 6.71 18.42
CA THR A 323 22.88 6.29 19.70
C THR A 323 22.06 5.00 19.53
N GLY A 324 22.45 3.94 20.24
CA GLY A 324 21.73 2.66 20.24
C GLY A 324 21.90 1.82 18.97
N VAL A 325 22.83 2.16 18.08
CA VAL A 325 23.15 1.34 16.90
C VAL A 325 23.51 -0.09 17.32
N GLN A 326 23.02 -1.06 16.53
CA GLN A 326 23.19 -2.48 16.80
C GLN A 326 24.18 -3.10 15.81
N ARG A 327 24.88 -4.15 16.26
CA ARG A 327 25.76 -5.01 15.44
C ARG A 327 26.84 -4.25 14.65
N LEU A 328 27.39 -3.21 15.27
CA LEU A 328 28.54 -2.47 14.76
C LEU A 328 29.81 -3.32 14.91
N SER A 329 30.55 -3.52 13.82
CA SER A 329 31.84 -4.21 13.85
C SER A 329 32.94 -3.32 14.43
N GLU A 330 34.03 -3.93 14.90
CA GLU A 330 35.16 -3.18 15.44
C GLU A 330 35.81 -2.26 14.39
N GLU A 331 35.90 -2.71 13.14
CA GLU A 331 36.43 -1.91 12.02
C GLU A 331 35.53 -0.71 11.71
N GLN A 332 34.21 -0.90 11.69
CA GLN A 332 33.25 0.18 11.51
C GLN A 332 33.34 1.19 12.66
N ARG A 333 33.40 0.70 13.91
CA ARG A 333 33.60 1.53 15.10
C ARG A 333 34.88 2.35 14.99
N TYR A 334 36.00 1.71 14.65
CA TYR A 334 37.28 2.40 14.50
C TYR A 334 37.21 3.51 13.46
N TYR A 335 36.66 3.21 12.28
CA TYR A 335 36.51 4.19 11.21
C TYR A 335 35.64 5.38 11.63
N CYS A 336 34.46 5.12 12.20
CA CYS A 336 33.57 6.17 12.71
C CYS A 336 34.18 6.98 13.85
N CYS A 337 35.04 6.39 14.69
CA CYS A 337 35.74 7.11 15.76
C CYS A 337 36.91 7.94 15.25
N ALA A 338 37.60 7.47 14.21
CA ALA A 338 38.76 8.15 13.62
C ALA A 338 38.34 9.35 12.76
N TRP A 339 37.26 9.19 12.01
CA TRP A 339 36.73 10.17 11.04
C TRP A 339 35.37 10.74 11.44
N GLY A 340 34.95 10.53 12.69
CA GLY A 340 33.71 11.05 13.22
C GLY A 340 33.87 12.44 13.83
N GLY A 341 32.84 13.27 13.69
CA GLY A 341 32.72 14.52 14.43
C GLY A 341 32.52 14.30 15.94
N SER A 342 32.45 15.41 16.68
CA SER A 342 32.28 15.41 18.14
C SER A 342 31.04 14.65 18.61
N ASN A 343 29.92 14.75 17.88
CA ASN A 343 28.67 14.06 18.20
C ASN A 343 28.77 12.56 17.92
N THR A 344 29.36 12.19 16.79
CA THR A 344 29.63 10.80 16.42
C THR A 344 30.41 10.08 17.51
N ARG A 345 31.51 10.70 17.99
CA ARG A 345 32.38 10.09 19.01
C ARG A 345 31.70 9.93 20.38
N LYS A 346 30.70 10.76 20.69
CA LYS A 346 29.91 10.68 21.93
C LYS A 346 28.83 9.61 21.89
N THR A 347 28.23 9.39 20.72
CA THR A 347 27.03 8.55 20.55
C THR A 347 27.34 7.12 20.12
N ILE A 348 28.55 6.86 19.65
CA ILE A 348 28.92 5.55 19.12
C ILE A 348 28.97 4.46 20.21
N PRO A 349 28.34 3.29 19.96
CA PRO A 349 28.43 2.15 20.86
C PRO A 349 29.87 1.67 21.05
N GLY A 350 30.27 1.41 22.29
CA GLY A 350 31.62 0.95 22.63
C GLY A 350 32.68 2.06 22.67
N GLY A 351 32.29 3.33 22.50
CA GLY A 351 33.13 4.50 22.69
C GLY A 351 34.33 4.63 21.74
N CYS A 352 35.04 5.76 21.84
CA CYS A 352 36.24 6.06 21.05
C CYS A 352 37.52 6.13 21.88
N GLU A 353 37.52 5.52 23.06
CA GLU A 353 38.71 5.48 23.92
C GLU A 353 39.85 4.78 23.16
N LYS A 354 41.03 5.40 23.12
CA LYS A 354 42.24 4.95 22.39
C LYS A 354 42.23 5.10 20.87
N ILE A 355 41.20 5.68 20.26
CA ILE A 355 41.14 5.92 18.80
C ILE A 355 41.46 7.40 18.51
N PRO A 356 42.48 7.69 17.67
CA PRO A 356 42.87 9.07 17.36
C PRO A 356 41.78 9.79 16.58
N ASN A 357 41.45 11.02 16.96
CA ASN A 357 40.60 11.90 16.15
C ASN A 357 41.42 12.44 14.98
N ARG A 358 41.19 11.95 13.76
CA ARG A 358 41.88 12.39 12.54
C ARG A 358 41.20 13.58 11.88
N LEU A 359 39.97 13.92 12.26
CA LEU A 359 39.20 15.02 11.67
C LEU A 359 39.59 16.39 12.25
N GLY A 360 40.27 16.40 13.41
CA GLY A 360 40.87 17.60 14.01
C GLY A 360 39.88 18.67 14.46
N ARG A 361 38.59 18.37 14.48
CA ARG A 361 37.49 19.24 14.94
C ARG A 361 36.54 18.48 15.85
#